data_AF-A0AB36SGD7-F1
#
_entry.id   AF-A0AB36SGD7-F1
#
_cell.length_a   1.000
_cell.length_b   1.000
_cell.length_c   1.000
_cell.angle_alpha   90.00
_cell.angle_beta   90.00
_cell.angle_gamma   90.00
#
_symmetry.space_group_name_H-M   'P 1'
#
loop_
_entity.id
_entity.type
_entity.pdbx_description
1 polymer ?
#
loop_
_entity_poly.entity_id
_entity_poly.type
_entity_poly.pdbx_seq_one_letter_code
_entity_poly.pdbx_strand_id
1 'polypeptide(L)'
;MTSILEKMMNIGTEITILGEKVTMRRLNVTDVWRFAKIISKVGRNAIVNFADFGKDKQAMDELTKAAESLPEEEKQAQLVALKEKQQQKGLEFAFRVLTMIPACEDDFTEFFASLLKVKAEEFRQFPPEAMVAVIQGLLESEDLMTFFNQVKGLVKVQSEKWSQSAAAPNLA
;
A
#
# COMPACT_ATOMS: atom_id res chain seq x y z
N MET A 1 -2.84 -4.69 -22.31
CA MET A 1 -3.42 -3.45 -21.75
C MET A 1 -4.90 -3.68 -21.52
N THR A 2 -5.36 -3.71 -20.27
CA THR A 2 -6.79 -3.62 -19.92
C THR A 2 -7.30 -2.24 -20.33
N SER A 3 -8.45 -2.17 -21.00
CA SER A 3 -9.04 -0.90 -21.45
C SER A 3 -9.42 -0.02 -20.25
N ILE A 4 -9.50 1.30 -20.45
CA ILE A 4 -9.98 2.24 -19.41
C ILE A 4 -11.36 1.80 -18.88
N LEU A 5 -12.19 1.24 -19.77
CA LEU A 5 -13.50 0.71 -19.42
C LEU A 5 -13.40 -0.52 -18.52
N GLU A 6 -12.47 -1.44 -18.79
CA GLU A 6 -12.21 -2.60 -17.92
C GLU A 6 -11.67 -2.17 -16.54
N LYS A 7 -10.83 -1.14 -16.49
CA LYS A 7 -10.35 -0.57 -15.21
C LYS A 7 -11.44 0.13 -14.42
N MET A 8 -12.43 0.72 -15.10
CA MET A 8 -13.61 1.32 -14.46
C MET A 8 -14.62 0.25 -14.02
N MET A 9 -14.72 -0.86 -14.74
CA MET A 9 -15.58 -1.99 -14.41
C MET A 9 -14.98 -2.92 -13.35
N ASN A 10 -13.67 -2.83 -13.10
CA ASN A 10 -13.03 -3.60 -12.05
C ASN A 10 -13.53 -3.15 -10.67
N ILE A 11 -14.14 -4.09 -9.94
CA ILE A 11 -14.76 -3.88 -8.63
C ILE A 11 -13.78 -4.06 -7.46
N GLY A 12 -12.58 -4.59 -7.70
CA GLY A 12 -11.61 -4.88 -6.64
C GLY A 12 -10.42 -5.74 -7.09
N THR A 13 -9.63 -6.19 -6.11
CA THR A 13 -8.55 -7.15 -6.33
C THR A 13 -8.99 -8.51 -5.79
N GLU A 14 -8.92 -9.55 -6.61
CA GLU A 14 -9.14 -10.92 -6.12
C GLU A 14 -7.95 -11.35 -5.27
N ILE A 15 -8.22 -11.80 -4.05
CA ILE A 15 -7.23 -12.40 -3.16
C ILE A 15 -7.72 -13.78 -2.72
N THR A 16 -6.82 -14.60 -2.20
CA THR A 16 -7.16 -15.92 -1.67
C THR A 16 -6.96 -15.92 -0.15
N ILE A 17 -8.02 -16.23 0.60
CA ILE A 17 -7.99 -16.39 2.05
C ILE A 17 -8.56 -17.77 2.36
N LEU A 18 -7.84 -18.62 3.11
CA LEU A 18 -8.29 -19.97 3.48
C LEU A 18 -8.68 -20.86 2.27
N GLY A 19 -8.07 -20.63 1.10
CA GLY A 19 -8.39 -21.35 -0.13
C GLY A 19 -9.65 -20.83 -0.85
N GLU A 20 -10.35 -19.84 -0.29
CA GLU A 20 -11.49 -19.19 -0.91
C GLU A 20 -11.08 -17.88 -1.60
N LYS A 21 -11.65 -17.64 -2.78
CA LYS A 21 -11.48 -16.38 -3.50
C LYS A 21 -12.36 -15.31 -2.86
N VAL A 22 -11.73 -14.23 -2.41
CA VAL A 22 -12.39 -13.07 -1.81
C VAL A 22 -12.04 -11.84 -2.63
N THR A 23 -13.02 -10.98 -2.89
CA THR A 23 -12.76 -9.69 -3.56
C THR A 23 -12.42 -8.62 -2.53
N MET A 24 -11.17 -8.20 -2.50
CA MET A 24 -10.73 -7.00 -1.79
C MET A 24 -11.25 -5.76 -2.53
N ARG A 25 -11.98 -4.87 -1.85
CA ARG A 25 -12.47 -3.65 -2.51
C ARG A 25 -11.32 -2.74 -2.95
N ARG A 26 -11.61 -1.89 -3.93
CA ARG A 26 -10.71 -0.79 -4.32
C ARG A 26 -10.43 0.17 -3.17
N LEU A 27 -9.24 0.77 -3.23
CA LEU A 27 -8.83 1.82 -2.30
C LEU A 27 -9.59 3.11 -2.59
N ASN A 28 -9.93 3.86 -1.54
CA ASN A 28 -10.63 5.12 -1.63
C ASN A 28 -9.97 6.21 -0.78
N VAL A 29 -10.51 7.43 -0.83
CA VAL A 29 -9.96 8.56 -0.09
C VAL A 29 -9.98 8.37 1.43
N THR A 30 -10.96 7.66 1.98
CA THR A 30 -11.03 7.38 3.42
C THR A 30 -9.87 6.48 3.87
N ASP A 31 -9.43 5.56 3.02
CA ASP A 31 -8.28 4.70 3.29
C ASP A 31 -6.99 5.51 3.41
N VAL A 32 -6.82 6.56 2.61
CA VAL A 32 -5.67 7.46 2.70
C VAL A 32 -5.58 8.08 4.09
N TRP A 33 -6.70 8.56 4.63
CA TRP A 33 -6.75 9.16 5.96
C TRP A 33 -6.45 8.14 7.06
N ARG A 34 -7.02 6.94 6.95
CA ARG A 34 -6.77 5.83 7.90
C ARG A 34 -5.29 5.46 7.92
N PHE A 35 -4.70 5.26 6.74
CA PHE A 35 -3.31 4.85 6.64
C PHE A 35 -2.34 5.96 7.06
N ALA A 36 -2.63 7.23 6.74
CA ALA A 36 -1.84 8.34 7.24
C ALA A 36 -1.89 8.45 8.78
N LYS A 37 -3.05 8.19 9.40
CA LYS A 37 -3.18 8.14 10.87
C LYS A 37 -2.31 7.03 11.45
N ILE A 38 -2.28 5.84 10.84
CA ILE A 38 -1.40 4.73 11.23
C ILE A 38 0.07 5.16 11.17
N ILE A 39 0.51 5.68 10.03
CA ILE A 39 1.91 6.14 9.86
C ILE A 39 2.26 7.20 10.92
N SER A 40 1.36 8.15 11.18
CA SER A 40 1.57 9.20 12.17
C SER A 40 1.72 8.67 13.60
N LYS A 41 1.04 7.56 13.95
CA LYS A 41 1.17 6.90 15.27
C LYS A 41 2.48 6.17 15.43
N VAL A 42 2.98 5.50 14.38
CA VAL A 42 4.26 4.78 14.41
C VAL A 42 5.45 5.74 14.44
N GLY A 43 5.32 6.90 13.80
CA GLY A 43 6.29 7.99 13.85
C GLY A 43 7.20 8.10 12.62
N ARG A 44 8.22 8.95 12.71
CA ARG A 44 9.00 9.44 11.56
C ARG A 44 9.68 8.33 10.74
N ASN A 45 10.09 7.23 11.37
CA ASN A 45 10.72 6.11 10.67
C ASN A 45 9.74 5.41 9.70
N ALA A 46 8.46 5.30 10.06
CA ALA A 46 7.44 4.74 9.17
C ALA A 46 7.18 5.64 7.97
N ILE A 47 7.22 6.96 8.16
CA ILE A 47 7.09 7.95 7.08
C ILE A 47 8.21 7.78 6.04
N VAL A 48 9.46 7.68 6.50
CA VAL A 48 10.63 7.50 5.62
C VAL A 48 10.53 6.19 4.86
N ASN A 49 10.26 5.10 5.58
CA ASN A 49 10.12 3.77 5.00
C ASN A 49 9.01 3.69 3.94
N PHE A 50 7.90 4.38 4.18
CA PHE A 50 6.79 4.49 3.24
C PHE A 50 7.14 5.32 2.01
N ALA A 51 7.79 6.47 2.22
CA ALA A 51 8.20 7.35 1.13
C ALA A 51 9.22 6.67 0.20
N ASP A 52 10.16 5.90 0.76
CA ASP A 52 11.15 5.16 -0.02
C ASP A 52 10.52 4.02 -0.81
N PHE A 53 9.55 3.29 -0.23
CA PHE A 53 8.81 2.29 -0.99
C PHE A 53 8.06 2.90 -2.18
N GLY A 54 7.41 4.06 -1.98
CA GLY A 54 6.72 4.76 -3.06
C GLY A 54 7.65 5.16 -4.21
N LYS A 55 8.87 5.61 -3.90
CA LYS A 55 9.90 5.92 -4.90
C LYS A 55 10.37 4.66 -5.64
N ASP A 56 10.67 3.60 -4.89
CA ASP A 56 11.10 2.32 -5.45
C ASP A 56 10.04 1.77 -6.41
N LYS A 57 8.76 1.78 -6.01
CA LYS A 57 7.65 1.32 -6.86
C LYS A 57 7.49 2.19 -8.11
N GLN A 58 7.57 3.52 -7.98
CA GLN A 58 7.51 4.41 -9.14
C GLN A 58 8.64 4.14 -10.14
N ALA A 59 9.88 4.00 -9.65
CA ALA A 59 11.02 3.70 -10.51
C ALA A 59 10.86 2.34 -11.21
N MET A 60 10.32 1.34 -10.50
CA MET A 60 10.02 0.03 -11.09
C MET A 60 8.94 0.09 -12.17
N ASP A 61 7.88 0.87 -11.96
CA ASP A 61 6.82 1.06 -12.96
C ASP A 61 7.36 1.77 -14.22
N GLU A 62 8.27 2.74 -14.05
CA GLU A 62 8.94 3.42 -15.16
C GLU A 62 9.87 2.48 -15.95
N LEU A 63 10.65 1.65 -15.24
CA LEU A 63 11.50 0.61 -15.86
C LEU A 63 10.68 -0.43 -16.62
N THR A 64 9.53 -0.84 -16.07
CA THR A 64 8.63 -1.81 -16.71
C THR A 64 8.08 -1.24 -18.01
N LYS A 65 7.63 0.01 -18.02
CA LYS A 65 7.18 0.70 -19.24
C LYS A 65 8.29 0.85 -20.28
N ALA A 66 9.51 1.13 -19.84
CA ALA A 66 10.66 1.22 -20.74
C ALA A 66 10.98 -0.15 -21.37
N ALA A 67 10.92 -1.23 -20.58
CA ALA A 67 11.15 -2.59 -21.06
C ALA A 67 10.07 -3.06 -22.05
N GLU A 68 8.82 -2.60 -21.91
CA GLU A 68 7.73 -2.89 -22.87
C GLU A 68 8.02 -2.35 -24.28
N SER A 69 8.93 -1.39 -24.41
CA SER A 69 9.32 -0.77 -25.69
C SER A 69 10.51 -1.46 -26.37
N LEU A 70 11.08 -2.50 -25.75
CA LEU A 70 12.25 -3.22 -26.27
C LEU A 70 11.86 -4.31 -27.28
N PRO A 71 12.81 -4.76 -28.13
CA PRO A 71 12.64 -5.93 -29.00
C PRO A 71 12.29 -7.19 -28.18
N GLU A 72 11.49 -8.09 -28.77
CA GLU A 72 10.86 -9.20 -28.03
C GLU A 72 11.87 -10.18 -27.38
N GLU A 73 13.05 -10.35 -27.97
CA GLU A 73 14.14 -11.19 -27.42
C GLU A 73 14.73 -10.61 -26.12
N GLU A 74 14.85 -9.29 -26.00
CA GLU A 74 15.42 -8.63 -24.81
C GLU A 74 14.34 -8.27 -23.79
N LYS A 75 13.13 -7.98 -24.27
CA LYS A 75 11.95 -7.63 -23.47
C LYS A 75 11.58 -8.73 -22.49
N GLN A 76 11.53 -9.99 -22.94
CA GLN A 76 11.06 -11.07 -22.08
C GLN A 76 12.00 -11.31 -20.89
N ALA A 77 13.31 -11.30 -21.11
CA ALA A 77 14.30 -11.46 -20.05
C ALA A 77 14.27 -10.29 -19.05
N GLN A 78 14.15 -9.04 -19.55
CA GLN A 78 14.06 -7.87 -18.67
C GLN A 78 12.75 -7.82 -17.88
N LEU A 79 11.61 -8.15 -18.49
CA LEU A 79 10.33 -8.17 -17.78
C LEU A 79 10.29 -9.23 -16.67
N VAL A 80 10.89 -10.40 -16.88
CA VAL A 80 11.02 -11.42 -15.82
C VAL A 80 11.85 -10.89 -14.64
N ALA A 81 13.02 -10.33 -14.91
CA ALA A 81 13.89 -9.78 -13.86
C ALA A 81 13.23 -8.60 -13.11
N LEU A 82 12.51 -7.73 -13.82
CA LEU A 82 11.77 -6.63 -13.23
C LEU A 82 10.62 -7.12 -12.35
N LYS A 83 9.91 -8.18 -12.77
CA LYS A 83 8.82 -8.79 -12.00
C LYS A 83 9.34 -9.41 -10.69
N GLU A 84 10.45 -10.15 -10.74
CA GLU A 84 11.08 -10.71 -9.54
C GLU A 84 11.49 -9.61 -8.56
N LYS A 85 12.11 -8.54 -9.06
CA LYS A 85 12.48 -7.38 -8.24
C LYS A 85 11.26 -6.67 -7.65
N GLN A 86 10.18 -6.54 -8.42
CA GLN A 86 8.92 -5.95 -7.94
C GLN A 86 8.31 -6.80 -6.82
N GLN A 87 8.33 -8.13 -6.96
CA GLN A 87 7.88 -9.05 -5.91
C GLN A 87 8.72 -8.94 -4.64
N GLN A 88 10.06 -8.91 -4.76
CA GLN A 88 10.96 -8.75 -3.62
C GLN A 88 10.67 -7.44 -2.87
N LYS A 89 10.53 -6.33 -3.60
CA LYS A 89 10.21 -5.02 -3.01
C LYS A 89 8.83 -4.98 -2.38
N GLY A 90 7.84 -5.61 -3.01
CA GLY A 90 6.52 -5.79 -2.42
C GLY A 90 6.58 -6.55 -1.09
N LEU A 91 7.36 -7.63 -1.03
CA LEU A 91 7.56 -8.42 0.18
C LEU A 91 8.27 -7.62 1.30
N GLU A 92 9.30 -6.82 0.96
CA GLU A 92 9.94 -5.91 1.91
C GLU A 92 8.93 -4.92 2.52
N PHE A 93 8.03 -4.37 1.70
CA PHE A 93 6.96 -3.49 2.18
C PHE A 93 5.97 -4.24 3.06
N ALA A 94 5.58 -5.45 2.68
CA ALA A 94 4.69 -6.27 3.47
C ALA A 94 5.26 -6.51 4.88
N PHE A 95 6.53 -6.90 4.97
CA PHE A 95 7.21 -7.04 6.26
C PHE A 95 7.24 -5.74 7.06
N ARG A 96 7.50 -4.60 6.41
CA ARG A 96 7.46 -3.29 7.08
C ARG A 96 6.07 -3.00 7.65
N VAL A 97 5.01 -3.22 6.88
CA VAL A 97 3.63 -3.07 7.37
C VAL A 97 3.38 -3.99 8.57
N LEU A 98 3.82 -5.25 8.49
CA LEU A 98 3.67 -6.21 9.60
C LEU A 98 4.38 -5.73 10.88
N THR A 99 5.57 -5.12 10.77
CA THR A 99 6.29 -4.57 11.94
C THR A 99 5.58 -3.37 12.59
N MET A 100 4.68 -2.70 11.87
CA MET A 100 3.90 -1.58 12.40
C MET A 100 2.66 -2.03 13.18
N ILE A 101 2.20 -3.27 12.97
CA ILE A 101 0.95 -3.78 13.56
C ILE A 101 0.94 -3.67 15.08
N PRO A 102 1.97 -4.07 15.84
CA PRO A 102 1.89 -4.04 17.31
C PRO A 102 1.61 -2.65 17.90
N ALA A 103 2.01 -1.58 17.20
CA ALA A 103 1.76 -0.21 17.64
C ALA A 103 0.38 0.34 17.22
N CYS A 104 -0.29 -0.32 16.27
CA CYS A 104 -1.49 0.17 15.57
C CYS A 104 -2.47 -0.96 15.22
N GLU A 105 -2.54 -2.00 16.05
CA GLU A 105 -3.22 -3.27 15.72
C GLU A 105 -4.70 -3.07 15.39
N ASP A 106 -5.40 -2.28 16.21
CA ASP A 106 -6.81 -1.95 15.98
C ASP A 106 -7.01 -1.13 14.69
N ASP A 107 -6.15 -0.14 14.41
CA ASP A 107 -6.28 0.66 13.19
C ASP A 107 -6.01 -0.19 11.93
N PHE A 108 -5.05 -1.12 11.98
CA PHE A 108 -4.80 -2.07 10.89
C PHE A 108 -5.95 -3.07 10.73
N THR A 109 -6.48 -3.58 11.83
CA THR A 109 -7.64 -4.48 11.84
C THR A 109 -8.85 -3.81 11.20
N GLU A 110 -9.17 -2.57 11.61
CA GLU A 110 -10.26 -1.79 11.00
C GLU A 110 -10.02 -1.48 9.53
N PHE A 111 -8.77 -1.23 9.14
CA PHE A 111 -8.40 -0.98 7.76
C PHE A 111 -8.58 -2.24 6.91
N PHE A 112 -8.01 -3.37 7.30
CA PHE A 112 -8.09 -4.62 6.56
C PHE A 112 -9.51 -5.20 6.53
N ALA A 113 -10.24 -5.16 7.64
CA ALA A 113 -11.65 -5.54 7.69
C ALA A 113 -12.49 -4.74 6.69
N SER A 114 -12.27 -3.42 6.64
CA SER A 114 -12.94 -2.53 5.69
C SER A 114 -12.61 -2.88 4.24
N LEU A 115 -11.38 -3.28 3.93
CA LEU A 115 -11.00 -3.74 2.59
C LEU A 115 -11.71 -5.03 2.17
N LEU A 116 -12.02 -5.89 3.14
CA LEU A 116 -12.77 -7.13 2.90
C LEU A 116 -14.29 -6.97 3.05
N LYS A 117 -14.77 -5.76 3.37
CA LYS A 117 -16.19 -5.46 3.64
C LYS A 117 -16.77 -6.31 4.78
N VAL A 118 -15.95 -6.68 5.76
CA VAL A 118 -16.34 -7.39 6.98
C VAL A 118 -16.21 -6.46 8.19
N LYS A 119 -16.76 -6.88 9.33
CA LYS A 119 -16.57 -6.14 10.59
C LYS A 119 -15.18 -6.42 11.18
N ALA A 120 -14.69 -5.50 12.02
CA ALA A 120 -13.41 -5.69 12.70
C ALA A 120 -13.41 -6.95 13.59
N GLU A 121 -14.53 -7.23 14.26
CA GLU A 121 -14.70 -8.41 15.12
C GLU A 121 -14.62 -9.72 14.32
N GLU A 122 -15.17 -9.72 13.10
CA GLU A 122 -15.12 -10.86 12.18
C GLU A 122 -13.69 -11.04 11.66
N PHE A 123 -13.03 -9.95 11.27
CA PHE A 123 -11.65 -9.98 10.79
C PHE A 123 -10.66 -10.48 11.87
N ARG A 124 -10.86 -10.15 13.15
CA ARG A 124 -10.03 -10.66 14.25
C ARG A 124 -10.08 -12.18 14.40
N GLN A 125 -11.12 -12.83 13.88
CA GLN A 125 -11.24 -14.28 13.87
C GLN A 125 -10.52 -14.92 12.67
N PHE A 126 -10.07 -14.12 11.71
CA PHE A 126 -9.33 -14.63 10.57
C PHE A 126 -7.93 -15.05 10.99
N PRO A 127 -7.35 -16.04 10.31
CA PRO A 127 -5.99 -16.48 10.61
C PRO A 127 -4.98 -15.42 10.12
N PRO A 128 -3.75 -15.38 10.67
CA PRO A 128 -2.74 -14.39 10.29
C PRO A 128 -2.46 -14.31 8.78
N GLU A 129 -2.59 -15.42 8.06
CA GLU A 129 -2.45 -15.53 6.61
C GLU A 129 -3.43 -14.62 5.86
N ALA A 130 -4.60 -14.32 6.43
CA ALA A 130 -5.54 -13.38 5.83
C ALA A 130 -4.98 -11.96 5.77
N MET A 131 -4.23 -11.53 6.79
CA MET A 131 -3.56 -10.22 6.77
C MET A 131 -2.50 -10.18 5.67
N VAL A 132 -1.73 -11.26 5.52
CA VAL A 132 -0.73 -11.40 4.45
C VAL A 132 -1.40 -11.33 3.07
N ALA A 133 -2.52 -12.03 2.88
CA ALA A 133 -3.28 -12.02 1.64
C ALA A 133 -3.83 -10.61 1.30
N VAL A 134 -4.33 -9.87 2.29
CA VAL A 134 -4.76 -8.47 2.10
C VAL A 134 -3.59 -7.58 1.70
N ILE A 135 -2.44 -7.71 2.36
CA ILE A 135 -1.24 -6.93 2.01
C ILE A 135 -0.76 -7.27 0.59
N GLN A 136 -0.77 -8.54 0.20
CA GLN A 136 -0.45 -8.95 -1.18
C GLN A 136 -1.45 -8.37 -2.18
N GLY A 137 -2.75 -8.41 -1.88
CA GLY A 137 -3.78 -7.76 -2.70
C GLY A 137 -3.56 -6.26 -2.86
N LEU A 138 -3.12 -5.57 -1.81
CA LEU A 138 -2.76 -4.15 -1.89
C LEU A 138 -1.58 -3.92 -2.85
N LEU A 139 -0.57 -4.79 -2.84
CA LEU A 139 0.59 -4.69 -3.74
C LEU A 139 0.21 -4.85 -5.21
N GLU A 140 -0.80 -5.66 -5.49
CA GLU A 140 -1.36 -5.94 -6.82
C GLU A 140 -2.47 -4.95 -7.22
N SER A 141 -2.93 -4.10 -6.29
CA SER A 141 -3.98 -3.12 -6.55
C SER A 141 -3.55 -2.07 -7.59
N GLU A 142 -4.40 -1.84 -8.59
CA GLU A 142 -4.21 -0.76 -9.56
C GLU A 142 -4.20 0.64 -8.91
N ASP A 143 -4.84 0.77 -7.74
CA ASP A 143 -4.97 2.05 -7.04
C ASP A 143 -3.78 2.37 -6.14
N LEU A 144 -2.85 1.43 -5.95
CA LEU A 144 -1.80 1.53 -4.93
C LEU A 144 -0.92 2.77 -5.10
N MET A 145 -0.55 3.11 -6.33
CA MET A 145 0.31 4.28 -6.59
C MET A 145 -0.42 5.60 -6.30
N THR A 146 -1.69 5.70 -6.70
CA THR A 146 -2.53 6.86 -6.40
C THR A 146 -2.68 7.02 -4.89
N PHE A 147 -2.99 5.91 -4.21
CA PHE A 147 -3.08 5.87 -2.75
C PHE A 147 -1.79 6.33 -2.07
N PHE A 148 -0.63 5.81 -2.50
CA PHE A 148 0.65 6.22 -1.91
C PHE A 148 0.97 7.70 -2.11
N ASN A 149 0.70 8.23 -3.30
CA ASN A 149 0.91 9.65 -3.57
C ASN A 149 0.03 10.54 -2.67
N GLN A 150 -1.23 10.13 -2.45
CA GLN A 150 -2.15 10.85 -1.59
C GLN A 150 -1.73 10.78 -0.11
N VAL A 151 -1.33 9.60 0.38
CA VAL A 151 -0.82 9.43 1.75
C VAL A 151 0.45 10.25 1.95
N LYS A 152 1.40 10.22 0.99
CA LYS A 152 2.62 11.04 1.03
C LYS A 152 2.31 12.52 1.13
N GLY A 153 1.37 13.02 0.33
CA GLY A 153 0.92 14.41 0.38
C GLY A 153 0.34 14.77 1.76
N LEU A 154 -0.51 13.91 2.31
CA LEU A 154 -1.14 14.13 3.61
C LEU A 154 -0.13 14.10 4.77
N VAL A 155 0.80 13.14 4.75
CA VAL A 155 1.86 13.01 5.74
C VAL A 155 2.81 14.21 5.69
N LYS A 156 3.16 14.71 4.49
CA LYS A 156 3.97 15.92 4.34
C LYS A 156 3.30 17.12 5.03
N VAL A 157 2.02 17.36 4.76
CA VAL A 157 1.24 18.44 5.40
C VAL A 157 1.20 18.28 6.93
N GLN A 158 1.03 17.05 7.43
CA GLN A 158 1.06 16.80 8.87
C GLN A 158 2.45 17.06 9.49
N SER A 159 3.52 16.65 8.80
CA SER A 159 4.90 16.87 9.28
C SER A 159 5.28 18.35 9.32
N GLU A 160 4.82 19.15 8.36
CA GLU A 160 5.00 20.60 8.33
C GLU A 160 4.28 21.27 9.51
N LYS A 161 3.04 20.84 9.81
CA LYS A 161 2.30 21.31 11.00
C LYS A 161 3.00 20.97 12.32
N TRP A 162 3.57 19.77 12.45
CA TRP A 162 4.33 19.40 13.65
C TRP A 162 5.61 20.21 13.81
N SER A 163 6.29 20.51 12.71
CA SER A 163 7.51 21.32 12.72
C SER A 163 7.21 22.77 13.10
N GLN A 164 6.05 23.31 12.68
CA GLN A 164 5.58 24.64 13.09
C GLN A 164 5.12 24.67 14.55
N SER A 165 4.42 23.63 15.04
CA SER A 165 3.97 23.57 16.43
C SER A 165 5.12 23.43 17.43
N ALA A 166 6.24 22.81 17.05
CA ALA A 166 7.45 22.72 17.86
C ALA A 166 8.29 24.02 17.84
N ALA A 167 8.03 24.92 16.89
CA ALA A 167 8.69 26.21 16.75
C ALA A 167 7.92 27.37 17.40
N ALA A 168 6.76 27.11 18.01
CA ALA A 168 6.06 28.10 18.83
C ALA A 168 6.91 28.39 20.08
N PRO A 169 7.41 29.63 20.27
CA PRO A 169 8.12 29.98 21.50
C PRO A 169 7.14 29.86 22.67
N ASN A 170 7.60 29.28 23.78
CA ASN A 170 6.97 29.46 25.08
C ASN A 170 6.98 30.97 25.39
N LEU A 171 5.89 31.65 25.07
CA LEU A 171 5.57 32.95 25.65
C LEU A 171 4.94 32.64 27.02
N ALA A 172 5.81 32.45 28.01
CA ALA A 172 5.51 32.61 29.43
C ALA A 172 6.05 33.97 29.88
#